data_AF-A0AAP1E4C6-F1
#
_entry.id   AF-A0AAP1E4C6-F1
#
_cell.length_a   1.000
_cell.length_b   1.000
_cell.length_c   1.000
_cell.angle_alpha   90.00
_cell.angle_beta   90.00
_cell.angle_gamma   90.00
#
_symmetry.space_group_name_H-M   'P 1'
#
loop_
_entity.id
_entity.type
_entity.pdbx_description
1 polymer ?
#
loop_
_entity_poly.entity_id
_entity_poly.type
_entity_poly.pdbx_seq_one_letter_code
_entity_poly.pdbx_strand_id
1 'polypeptide(L)'
;MSEQKTIRFIITRQDTADSTPYDEEFEIPYRPNLNVISALMEIRRNPVNVKGEKTTPVTWDMNCLEEVCGACSMVINGKPRQSCTALIDQLEQPIRL
;
A
#
# COMPACT_ATOMS: atom_id res chain seq x y z
N MET A 1 -20.77 10.03 7.00
CA MET A 1 -19.39 9.63 6.67
C MET A 1 -19.16 8.29 7.35
N SER A 2 -19.61 7.21 6.71
CA SER A 2 -19.61 5.87 7.30
C SER A 2 -18.20 5.43 7.64
N GLU A 3 -18.03 4.94 8.87
CA GLU A 3 -16.83 4.32 9.43
C GLU A 3 -16.30 3.21 8.50
N GLN A 4 -15.41 3.54 7.55
CA GLN A 4 -14.57 2.50 6.97
C GLN A 4 -13.67 2.01 8.11
N LYS A 5 -14.02 0.86 8.70
CA LYS A 5 -13.23 0.24 9.76
C LYS A 5 -11.88 -0.23 9.22
N THR A 6 -11.86 -0.58 7.94
CA THR A 6 -10.70 -1.15 7.27
C THR A 6 -10.55 -0.61 5.85
N ILE A 7 -9.31 -0.66 5.35
CA ILE A 7 -8.87 -0.25 4.03
C ILE A 7 -8.35 -1.48 3.32
N ARG A 8 -8.71 -1.66 2.05
CA ARG A 8 -8.29 -2.82 1.26
C ARG A 8 -7.27 -2.42 0.20
N PHE A 9 -6.17 -3.14 0.16
CA PHE A 9 -5.12 -3.02 -0.85
C PHE A 9 -5.05 -4.28 -1.70
N ILE A 10 -4.81 -4.09 -2.99
CA ILE A 10 -4.38 -5.13 -3.92
C ILE A 10 -3.01 -4.68 -4.40
N ILE A 11 -1.98 -5.45 -4.06
CA ILE A 11 -0.58 -5.10 -4.34
C ILE A 11 -0.02 -6.13 -5.31
N THR A 12 0.52 -5.66 -6.43
CA THR A 12 1.26 -6.52 -7.35
C THR A 12 2.59 -6.91 -6.71
N ARG A 13 2.79 -8.19 -6.40
CA ARG A 13 3.98 -8.75 -5.75
C ARG A 13 4.80 -9.57 -6.73
N GLN A 14 6.11 -9.60 -6.52
CA GLN A 14 7.04 -10.46 -7.23
C GLN A 14 8.16 -10.85 -6.25
N ASP A 15 8.39 -12.14 -6.03
CA ASP A 15 9.31 -12.63 -4.99
C ASP A 15 10.77 -12.53 -5.42
N THR A 16 11.04 -12.80 -6.70
CA THR A 16 12.35 -12.74 -7.34
C THR A 16 12.21 -12.18 -8.76
N ALA A 17 13.31 -11.71 -9.35
CA ALA A 17 13.33 -11.16 -10.71
C ALA A 17 12.74 -12.11 -11.78
N ASP A 18 12.86 -13.42 -11.58
CA ASP A 18 12.40 -14.45 -12.52
C ASP A 18 11.01 -15.03 -12.16
N SER A 19 10.46 -14.68 -10.99
CA SER A 19 9.14 -15.16 -10.56
C SER A 19 8.00 -14.45 -11.28
N THR A 20 6.89 -15.15 -11.49
CA THR A 20 5.67 -14.55 -12.06
C THR A 20 5.04 -13.60 -11.07
N PRO A 21 4.72 -12.35 -11.46
CA PRO A 21 4.00 -11.42 -10.59
C PRO A 21 2.62 -11.97 -10.21
N TYR A 22 2.18 -11.67 -8.99
CA TYR A 22 0.89 -12.07 -8.48
C TYR A 22 0.24 -10.95 -7.67
N ASP A 23 -1.08 -10.92 -7.62
CA ASP A 23 -1.82 -10.00 -6.77
C ASP A 23 -1.91 -10.58 -5.36
N GLU A 24 -1.49 -9.80 -4.37
CA GLU A 24 -1.71 -10.11 -2.96
C GLU A 24 -2.57 -9.02 -2.31
N GLU A 25 -3.59 -9.48 -1.58
CA GLU A 25 -4.56 -8.58 -0.96
C GLU A 25 -4.30 -8.41 0.53
N PHE A 26 -4.41 -7.17 1.00
CA PHE A 26 -4.23 -6.80 2.40
C PHE A 26 -5.42 -5.98 2.90
N GLU A 27 -5.77 -6.18 4.16
CA GLU A 27 -6.76 -5.37 4.86
C GLU A 27 -6.13 -4.79 6.13
N ILE A 28 -6.16 -3.46 6.26
CA ILE A 28 -5.59 -2.76 7.41
C ILE A 28 -6.64 -1.89 8.10
N PRO A 29 -6.54 -1.67 9.42
CA PRO A 29 -7.44 -0.75 10.11
C PRO A 29 -7.27 0.67 9.57
N TYR A 30 -8.40 1.34 9.34
CA TYR A 30 -8.40 2.75 8.97
C TYR A 30 -7.96 3.62 10.15
N ARG A 31 -7.23 4.71 9.86
CA ARG A 31 -7.00 5.82 10.79
C ARG A 31 -7.04 7.15 10.04
N PRO A 32 -7.44 8.26 10.70
CA PRO A 32 -7.46 9.57 10.08
C PRO A 32 -6.09 9.96 9.48
N ASN A 33 -6.14 10.64 8.33
CA ASN A 33 -4.96 11.14 7.59
C ASN A 33 -3.96 10.04 7.20
N LEU A 34 -4.42 8.80 7.00
CA LEU A 34 -3.56 7.76 6.46
C LEU A 34 -3.22 8.08 5.00
N ASN A 35 -1.95 7.91 4.64
CA ASN A 35 -1.46 7.92 3.27
C ASN A 35 -0.99 6.52 2.88
N VAL A 36 -0.75 6.29 1.58
CA VAL A 36 -0.32 4.98 1.06
C VAL A 36 0.98 4.51 1.70
N ILE A 37 1.97 5.38 1.93
CA ILE A 37 3.23 4.95 2.56
C ILE A 37 3.02 4.46 3.99
N SER A 38 2.17 5.13 4.77
CA SER A 38 1.85 4.70 6.14
C SER A 38 1.11 3.37 6.15
N ALA A 39 0.21 3.16 5.18
CA ALA A 39 -0.48 1.89 5.01
C ALA A 39 0.49 0.75 4.67
N LEU A 40 1.43 1.00 3.74
CA LEU A 40 2.48 0.03 3.38
C LEU A 40 3.41 -0.28 4.56
N MET A 41 3.74 0.72 5.40
CA MET A 41 4.49 0.50 6.64
C MET A 41 3.73 -0.37 7.64
N GLU A 42 2.42 -0.21 7.76
CA GLU A 42 1.58 -1.06 8.63
C GLU A 42 1.59 -2.52 8.15
N ILE A 43 1.41 -2.74 6.84
CA ILE A 43 1.51 -4.07 6.23
C ILE A 43 2.92 -4.66 6.46
N ARG A 44 3.98 -3.86 6.28
CA ARG A 44 5.36 -4.30 6.53
C ARG A 44 5.58 -4.71 7.99
N ARG A 45 4.98 -4.00 8.95
CA ARG A 45 5.10 -4.28 10.38
C ARG A 45 4.41 -5.59 10.78
N ASN A 46 3.29 -5.91 10.14
CA ASN A 46 2.54 -7.14 10.38
C ASN A 46 2.08 -7.76 9.05
N PRO A 47 2.97 -8.48 8.32
CA PRO A 47 2.69 -8.96 6.98
C PRO A 47 1.75 -10.16 7.01
N VAL A 48 0.46 -9.88 7.06
CA VAL A 48 -0.62 -10.85 7.04
C VAL A 48 -1.62 -10.46 5.96
N ASN A 49 -1.88 -11.36 5.02
CA ASN A 49 -2.81 -11.11 3.92
C ASN A 49 -4.28 -11.24 4.38
N VAL A 50 -5.24 -10.92 3.50
CA VAL A 50 -6.68 -11.04 3.79
C VAL A 50 -7.15 -12.46 4.17
N LYS A 51 -6.35 -13.50 3.86
CA LYS A 51 -6.65 -14.89 4.22
C LYS A 51 -6.17 -15.24 5.62
N GLY A 52 -5.50 -14.32 6.32
CA GLY A 52 -4.89 -14.56 7.63
C GLY A 52 -3.55 -15.29 7.57
N GLU A 53 -2.97 -15.43 6.38
CA GLU A 53 -1.69 -16.10 6.17
C GLU A 53 -0.54 -15.11 6.38
N LYS A 54 0.50 -15.53 7.11
CA LYS A 54 1.73 -14.74 7.21
C LYS A 54 2.44 -14.76 5.86
N THR A 55 2.83 -13.59 5.38
CA THR A 55 3.54 -13.39 4.12
C THR A 55 4.84 -12.62 4.35
N THR A 56 5.53 -12.29 3.26
CA THR A 56 6.75 -11.48 3.30
C THR A 56 6.40 -9.98 3.36
N PRO A 57 7.19 -9.17 4.09
CA PRO A 57 6.95 -7.73 4.15
C PRO A 57 7.00 -7.08 2.76
N VAL A 58 6.08 -6.15 2.49
CA VAL A 58 6.08 -5.38 1.24
C VAL A 58 7.33 -4.50 1.10
N THR A 59 7.90 -4.49 -0.10
CA THR A 59 9.11 -3.72 -0.45
C THR A 59 8.77 -2.65 -1.48
N TRP A 60 9.23 -1.41 -1.23
CA TRP A 60 9.13 -0.28 -2.15
C TRP A 60 10.18 0.76 -1.77
N ASP A 61 10.53 1.64 -2.69
CA ASP A 61 11.48 2.71 -2.45
C ASP A 61 10.86 3.86 -1.66
N MET A 62 11.58 4.36 -0.65
CA MET A 62 11.14 5.50 0.15
C MET A 62 12.33 6.18 0.84
N ASN A 63 12.22 7.49 1.08
CA ASN A 63 13.25 8.24 1.81
C ASN A 63 12.68 9.44 2.58
N CYS A 64 12.34 10.54 1.92
CA CYS A 64 12.11 11.83 2.59
C CYS A 64 10.76 11.99 3.28
N LEU A 65 9.73 11.22 2.92
CA LEU A 65 8.34 11.31 3.44
C LEU A 65 7.58 12.63 3.20
N GLU A 66 8.21 13.61 2.53
CA GLU A 66 7.69 14.98 2.39
C GLU A 66 7.55 15.44 0.92
N GLU A 67 7.37 14.51 -0.03
CA GLU A 67 7.18 14.80 -1.48
C GLU A 67 8.40 15.40 -2.21
N VAL A 68 9.56 15.47 -1.58
CA VAL A 68 10.75 16.12 -2.15
C VAL A 68 11.59 15.19 -3.05
N CYS A 69 11.87 13.97 -2.61
CA CYS A 69 12.89 13.12 -3.24
C CYS A 69 12.39 12.31 -4.44
N GLY A 70 11.08 12.14 -4.61
CA GLY A 70 10.49 11.32 -5.67
C GLY A 70 10.69 9.80 -5.55
N ALA A 71 11.49 9.30 -4.59
CA ALA A 71 11.79 7.87 -4.46
C ALA A 71 10.55 6.98 -4.27
N CYS A 72 9.50 7.51 -3.62
CA CYS A 72 8.28 6.76 -3.32
C CYS A 72 7.18 6.89 -4.39
N SER A 73 7.56 7.29 -5.60
CA SER A 73 6.68 7.37 -6.76
C SER A 73 6.28 5.98 -7.24
N MET A 74 4.97 5.76 -7.41
CA MET A 74 4.42 4.50 -7.90
C MET A 74 3.09 4.72 -8.61
N VAL A 75 2.56 3.67 -9.23
CA VAL A 75 1.21 3.70 -9.81
C VAL A 75 0.20 3.39 -8.72
N ILE A 76 -0.71 4.31 -8.46
CA ILE A 76 -1.76 4.17 -7.44
C ILE A 76 -3.10 4.36 -8.16
N ASN A 77 -3.92 3.31 -8.19
CA ASN A 77 -5.18 3.24 -8.96
C ASN A 77 -4.98 3.68 -10.43
N GLY A 78 -3.92 3.15 -11.07
CA GLY A 78 -3.62 3.41 -12.49
C GLY A 78 -3.04 4.81 -12.78
N LYS A 79 -2.78 5.63 -11.77
CA LYS A 79 -2.20 6.97 -11.94
C LYS A 79 -0.86 7.11 -11.19
N PRO A 80 0.17 7.73 -11.79
CA PRO A 80 1.43 7.98 -11.09
C PRO A 80 1.21 8.97 -9.95
N ARG A 81 1.64 8.62 -8.73
CA ARG A 81 1.53 9.42 -7.51
C ARG A 81 2.69 9.10 -6.56
N GLN A 82 2.98 10.01 -5.62
CA GLN A 82 3.91 9.73 -4.53
C GLN A 82 3.16 9.12 -3.33
N SER A 83 3.59 7.96 -2.86
CA SER A 83 2.90 7.25 -1.77
C SER A 83 2.93 8.04 -0.44
N CYS A 84 3.88 8.96 -0.24
CA CYS A 84 3.96 9.80 0.95
C CYS A 84 2.90 10.92 1.03
N THR A 85 2.27 11.28 -0.08
CA THR A 85 1.23 12.34 -0.12
C THR A 85 -0.12 11.84 -0.62
N ALA A 86 -0.19 10.63 -1.18
CA ALA A 86 -1.44 9.99 -1.57
C ALA A 86 -2.28 9.60 -0.35
N LEU A 87 -3.22 10.48 0.04
CA LEU A 87 -4.18 10.24 1.12
C LEU A 87 -5.20 9.18 0.74
N ILE A 88 -5.44 8.23 1.65
CA ILE A 88 -6.37 7.11 1.45
C ILE A 88 -7.79 7.59 1.17
N ASP A 89 -8.25 8.63 1.86
CA ASP A 89 -9.59 9.20 1.70
C ASP A 89 -9.86 9.80 0.31
N GLN A 90 -8.81 10.01 -0.48
CA GLN A 90 -8.89 10.54 -1.84
C GLN A 90 -8.76 9.45 -2.91
N LEU A 91 -8.70 8.18 -2.51
CA LEU A 91 -8.51 7.04 -3.39
C LEU A 91 -9.76 6.14 -3.37
N GLU A 92 -10.13 5.66 -4.56
CA GLU A 92 -11.16 4.64 -4.71
C GLU A 92 -10.69 3.30 -4.12
N GLN A 93 -11.58 2.63 -3.40
CA GLN A 93 -11.33 1.30 -2.82
C GLN A 93 -11.82 0.19 -3.76
N PRO A 94 -11.12 -0.95 -3.85
CA PRO A 94 -9.83 -1.25 -3.22
C PRO A 94 -8.68 -0.49 -3.89
N ILE A 95 -7.67 -0.09 -3.10
CA ILE A 95 -6.50 0.61 -3.62
C ILE A 95 -5.58 -0.39 -4.32
N ARG A 96 -5.25 -0.11 -5.59
CA ARG A 96 -4.38 -0.93 -6.44
C ARG A 96 -3.00 -0.29 -6.57
N LEU A 97 -1.96 -1.05 -6.24
CA LEU A 97 -0.55 -0.68 -6.31
C LEU A 97 0.23 -1.57 -7.29
#